data_AF-A0A2V5ZGN2-F1
#
_entry.id   AF-A0A2V5ZGN2-F1
#
_cell.length_a   1.000
_cell.length_b   1.000
_cell.length_c   1.000
_cell.angle_alpha   90.00
_cell.angle_beta   90.00
_cell.angle_gamma   90.00
#
_symmetry.space_group_name_H-M   'P 1'
#
loop_
_entity.id
_entity.type
_entity.pdbx_description
1 polymer ?
#
loop_
_entity_poly.entity_id
_entity_poly.type
_entity_poly.pdbx_seq_one_letter_code
_entity_poly.pdbx_strand_id
1 'polypeptide(L)'
;MQNESKKSWGRGVIDRYRTYLPVSEATPIITLGEGSTPLVIAPRLSERIDCRVLIKCEGLNPTGSFKDRGLTVAVSKAVECRAQALICASTGNTSASAAAYAARAGIP
;
A
#
# COMPACT_ATOMS: atom_id res chain seq x y z
N MET A 1 9.93 -12.71 -29.12
CA MET A 1 8.92 -11.76 -28.61
C MET A 1 8.11 -12.44 -27.52
N GLN A 2 8.52 -12.31 -26.26
CA GLN A 2 7.83 -12.94 -25.12
C GLN A 2 6.87 -11.95 -24.45
N ASN A 3 5.59 -12.15 -24.73
CA ASN A 3 4.44 -12.05 -23.83
C ASN A 3 4.34 -10.85 -22.84
N GLU A 4 3.91 -9.68 -23.32
CA GLU A 4 3.59 -8.48 -22.52
C GLU A 4 2.22 -8.52 -21.79
N SER A 5 1.58 -9.69 -21.63
CA SER A 5 0.17 -9.77 -21.24
C SER A 5 -0.13 -10.17 -19.79
N LYS A 6 0.87 -10.36 -18.91
CA LYS A 6 0.63 -10.46 -17.46
C LYS A 6 0.61 -9.07 -16.83
N LYS A 7 -0.50 -8.35 -17.00
CA LYS A 7 -0.79 -7.07 -16.31
C LYS A 7 -0.52 -7.23 -14.81
N SER A 8 0.27 -6.30 -14.28
CA SER A 8 0.97 -6.23 -12.99
C SER A 8 0.12 -6.23 -11.71
N TRP A 9 -1.00 -6.96 -11.67
CA TRP A 9 -1.78 -7.10 -10.44
C TRP A 9 -0.95 -7.83 -9.38
N GLY A 10 -0.69 -7.19 -8.24
CA GLY A 10 -0.02 -7.81 -7.08
C GLY A 10 1.44 -7.41 -6.82
N ARG A 11 2.03 -6.46 -7.56
CA ARG A 11 3.42 -6.01 -7.30
C ARG A 11 3.58 -5.02 -6.14
N GLY A 12 2.49 -4.59 -5.48
CA GLY A 12 2.51 -3.55 -4.45
C GLY A 12 2.59 -2.13 -5.00
N VAL A 13 2.55 -1.13 -4.11
CA VAL A 13 2.54 0.29 -4.50
C VAL A 13 3.88 0.71 -5.09
N ILE A 14 5.01 0.27 -4.51
CA ILE A 14 6.33 0.74 -4.93
C ILE A 14 6.65 0.31 -6.35
N ASP A 15 6.47 -0.96 -6.70
CA ASP A 15 6.76 -1.45 -8.05
C ASP A 15 5.89 -0.77 -9.11
N ARG A 16 4.64 -0.45 -8.78
CA ARG A 16 3.72 0.18 -9.73
C ARG A 16 3.99 1.67 -9.95
N TYR A 17 4.45 2.37 -8.92
CA TYR A 17 4.58 3.83 -8.91
C TYR A 17 6.01 4.30 -8.62
N ARG A 18 7.01 3.45 -8.87
CA ARG A 18 8.43 3.66 -8.53
C ARG A 18 8.95 5.05 -8.92
N THR A 19 8.60 5.49 -10.13
CA THR A 19 9.04 6.78 -10.70
C THR A 19 8.51 8.01 -9.95
N TYR A 20 7.51 7.86 -9.09
CA TYR A 20 6.91 8.94 -8.30
C TYR A 20 7.29 8.87 -6.82
N LEU A 21 8.07 7.87 -6.42
CA LEU A 21 8.39 7.60 -5.02
C LEU A 21 9.89 7.83 -4.76
N PRO A 22 10.28 8.20 -3.53
CA PRO A 22 11.67 8.47 -3.17
C PRO A 22 12.49 7.17 -2.95
N VAL A 23 12.40 6.23 -3.89
CA VAL A 23 13.07 4.92 -3.86
C VAL A 23 14.08 4.82 -4.99
N SER A 24 15.18 4.10 -4.74
CA SER A 24 16.21 3.81 -5.73
C SER A 24 16.13 2.35 -6.18
N GLU A 25 16.98 1.94 -7.13
CA GLU A 25 17.16 0.52 -7.47
C GLU A 25 17.73 -0.28 -6.30
N ALA A 26 18.44 0.37 -5.38
CA ALA A 26 18.99 -0.27 -4.19
C ALA A 26 18.00 -0.34 -3.01
N THR A 27 16.86 0.37 -3.08
CA THR A 27 15.86 0.36 -1.99
C THR A 27 15.23 -1.04 -1.89
N PRO A 28 15.33 -1.72 -0.73
CA PRO A 28 14.64 -2.98 -0.50
C PRO A 28 13.13 -2.76 -0.54
N ILE A 29 12.41 -3.60 -1.29
CA ILE A 29 10.96 -3.46 -1.44
C ILE A 29 10.23 -4.33 -0.42
N ILE A 30 9.76 -3.72 0.66
CA ILE A 30 8.94 -4.36 1.68
C ILE A 30 7.47 -4.20 1.31
N THR A 31 6.93 -5.21 0.64
CA THR A 31 5.56 -5.23 0.12
C THR A 31 4.74 -6.38 0.71
N LEU A 32 3.44 -6.11 0.91
CA LEU A 32 2.41 -7.12 1.20
C LEU A 32 1.41 -7.24 0.04
N GLY A 33 1.73 -6.65 -1.12
CA GLY A 33 0.83 -6.61 -2.28
C GLY A 33 -0.22 -5.50 -2.19
N GLU A 34 0.01 -4.47 -1.38
CA GLU A 34 -0.92 -3.37 -1.14
C GLU A 34 -1.23 -2.52 -2.38
N GLY A 35 -2.32 -1.76 -2.30
CA GLY A 35 -2.79 -0.92 -3.38
C GLY A 35 -3.61 -1.68 -4.41
N SER A 36 -3.78 -1.08 -5.60
CA SER A 36 -4.66 -1.61 -6.67
C SER A 36 -6.08 -2.03 -6.22
N THR A 37 -6.58 -1.41 -5.16
CA THR A 37 -7.91 -1.66 -4.58
C THR A 37 -9.04 -1.28 -5.55
N PRO A 38 -10.21 -1.93 -5.47
CA PRO A 38 -11.35 -1.61 -6.32
C PRO A 38 -11.80 -0.15 -6.24
N LEU A 39 -12.25 0.38 -7.38
CA LEU A 39 -13.03 1.62 -7.48
C LEU A 39 -14.44 1.23 -7.91
N VAL A 40 -15.38 1.24 -6.98
CA VAL A 40 -16.73 0.68 -7.16
C VAL A 40 -17.75 1.79 -7.36
N ILE A 41 -18.63 1.66 -8.34
CA ILE A 41 -19.73 2.60 -8.55
C ILE A 41 -20.79 2.37 -7.46
N ALA A 42 -21.29 3.44 -6.85
CA ALA A 42 -22.34 3.39 -5.83
C ALA A 42 -23.68 3.90 -6.42
N PRO A 43 -24.46 3.07 -7.13
CA PRO A 43 -25.61 3.55 -7.93
C PRO A 43 -26.70 4.20 -7.06
N ARG A 44 -27.09 3.58 -5.94
CA ARG A 44 -28.10 4.13 -5.03
C ARG A 44 -27.67 5.45 -4.39
N LEU A 45 -26.38 5.61 -4.09
CA LEU A 45 -25.87 6.87 -3.54
C LEU A 45 -25.81 7.93 -4.64
N SER A 46 -25.45 7.53 -5.86
CA SER A 46 -25.38 8.43 -7.01
C SER A 46 -26.74 9.04 -7.35
N GLU A 47 -27.78 8.21 -7.35
CA GLU A 47 -29.17 8.64 -7.55
C GLU A 47 -29.64 9.60 -6.44
N ARG A 48 -29.30 9.31 -5.18
CA ARG A 48 -29.72 10.13 -4.03
C ARG A 48 -29.14 11.55 -4.02
N ILE A 49 -28.00 11.79 -4.66
CA ILE A 49 -27.31 13.09 -4.64
C ILE A 49 -27.17 13.72 -6.03
N ASP A 50 -27.80 13.13 -7.05
CA ASP A 50 -27.72 13.54 -8.46
C ASP A 50 -26.26 13.76 -8.94
N CYS A 51 -25.38 12.82 -8.60
CA CYS A 51 -23.96 12.87 -8.98
C CYS A 51 -23.36 11.48 -9.07
N ARG A 52 -22.40 11.25 -9.99
CA ARG A 52 -21.72 9.96 -10.11
C ARG A 52 -20.78 9.71 -8.92
N VAL A 53 -21.16 8.80 -8.03
CA VAL A 53 -20.36 8.42 -6.86
C VAL A 53 -19.57 7.13 -7.09
N LEU A 54 -18.28 7.20 -6.78
CA LEU A 54 -17.35 6.08 -6.80
C LEU A 54 -16.74 5.91 -5.41
N ILE A 55 -16.67 4.67 -4.94
CA ILE A 55 -16.07 4.31 -3.65
C ILE A 55 -14.71 3.67 -3.91
N LYS A 56 -13.66 4.26 -3.33
CA LYS A 56 -12.32 3.67 -3.33
C LYS A 56 -12.19 2.73 -2.13
N CYS A 57 -12.26 1.42 -2.38
CA CYS A 57 -12.38 0.40 -1.33
C CYS A 57 -11.03 0.07 -0.68
N GLU A 58 -10.51 0.98 0.14
CA GLU A 58 -9.21 0.85 0.82
C GLU A 58 -9.17 -0.19 1.96
N GLY A 59 -10.34 -0.69 2.39
CA GLY A 59 -10.44 -1.79 3.34
C GLY A 59 -9.95 -3.13 2.80
N LEU A 60 -9.69 -3.23 1.49
CA LEU A 60 -9.17 -4.44 0.85
C LEU A 60 -7.64 -4.45 0.71
N ASN A 61 -6.94 -3.50 1.34
CA ASN A 61 -5.50 -3.60 1.53
C ASN A 61 -5.16 -4.68 2.60
N PRO A 62 -3.92 -5.21 2.64
CA PRO A 62 -3.52 -6.33 3.49
C PRO A 62 -3.90 -6.22 4.97
N THR A 63 -3.77 -5.04 5.58
CA THR A 63 -4.13 -4.82 6.99
C THR A 63 -5.46 -4.09 7.16
N GLY A 64 -6.28 -4.05 6.11
CA GLY A 64 -7.64 -3.51 6.17
C GLY A 64 -7.73 -1.98 6.09
N SER A 65 -6.66 -1.26 5.69
CA SER A 65 -6.74 0.19 5.53
C SER A 65 -5.76 0.76 4.52
N PHE A 66 -5.96 2.03 4.13
CA PHE A 66 -5.04 2.74 3.23
C PHE A 66 -3.64 2.97 3.80
N LYS A 67 -3.43 2.75 5.10
CA LYS A 67 -2.12 2.98 5.77
C LYS A 67 -1.02 2.13 5.15
N ASP A 68 -1.35 0.95 4.64
CA ASP A 68 -0.43 0.04 3.97
C ASP A 68 0.33 0.72 2.81
N ARG A 69 -0.35 1.61 2.07
CA ARG A 69 0.26 2.36 0.97
C ARG A 69 1.41 3.25 1.41
N GLY A 70 1.35 3.79 2.62
CA GLY A 70 2.41 4.61 3.18
C GLY A 70 3.46 3.76 3.88
N LEU A 71 3.03 2.73 4.62
CA LEU A 71 3.93 1.90 5.42
C LEU A 71 4.86 1.05 4.55
N THR A 72 4.41 0.55 3.40
CA THR A 72 5.29 -0.08 2.40
C THR A 72 6.49 0.81 2.05
N VAL A 73 6.27 2.10 1.79
CA VAL A 73 7.34 3.07 1.46
C VAL A 73 8.18 3.38 2.68
N ALA A 74 7.55 3.71 3.81
CA ALA A 74 8.25 4.09 5.03
C ALA A 74 9.18 2.98 5.54
N VAL A 75 8.69 1.74 5.58
CA VAL A 75 9.47 0.59 6.03
C VAL A 75 10.56 0.22 5.04
N SER A 76 10.28 0.25 3.73
CA SER A 76 11.31 0.07 2.69
C SER A 76 12.48 1.04 2.85
N LYS A 77 12.18 2.32 3.11
CA LYS A 77 13.21 3.35 3.39
C LYS A 77 13.90 3.14 4.73
N ALA A 78 13.18 2.72 5.77
CA ALA A 78 13.77 2.43 7.07
C ALA A 78 14.82 1.30 6.97
N VAL A 79 14.50 0.23 6.24
CA VAL A 79 15.44 -0.88 5.97
C VAL A 79 16.62 -0.40 5.14
N GLU A 80 16.41 0.43 4.11
CA GLU A 80 17.49 1.04 3.33
C GLU A 80 18.44 1.86 4.22
N CYS A 81 17.91 2.60 5.18
CA CYS A 81 18.67 3.36 6.17
C CYS A 81 19.22 2.51 7.33
N ARG A 82 19.07 1.18 7.29
CA ARG A 82 19.52 0.24 8.33
C ARG A 82 18.91 0.52 9.72
N ALA A 83 17.68 1.01 9.76
CA ALA A 83 16.95 1.18 11.00
C ALA A 83 16.82 -0.18 11.73
N GLN A 84 16.95 -0.14 13.06
CA GLN A 84 16.90 -1.34 13.90
C GLN A 84 15.51 -1.61 14.47
N ALA A 85 14.60 -0.63 14.40
CA ALA A 85 13.25 -0.74 14.91
C ALA A 85 12.32 0.28 14.24
N LEU A 86 11.01 0.03 14.33
CA LEU A 86 9.95 0.96 13.99
C LEU A 86 9.16 1.34 15.24
N ILE A 87 8.79 2.62 15.35
CA ILE A 87 7.93 3.11 16.43
C ILE A 87 6.82 3.94 15.83
N CYS A 88 5.61 3.79 16.36
CA CYS A 88 4.50 4.68 16.05
C CYS A 88 3.63 4.92 17.28
N ALA A 89 3.17 6.16 17.45
CA ALA A 89 2.14 6.49 18.41
C ALA A 89 0.78 6.42 17.71
N SER A 90 0.09 5.29 17.84
CA SER A 90 -1.21 5.04 17.22
C SER A 90 -1.99 3.98 17.98
N THR A 91 -3.29 4.23 18.18
CA THR A 91 -4.22 3.28 18.79
C THR A 91 -5.01 2.46 17.77
N GLY A 92 -4.75 2.62 16.47
CA GLY A 92 -5.54 1.97 15.40
C GLY A 92 -4.73 1.62 14.14
N ASN A 93 -5.37 1.69 12.97
CA ASN A 93 -4.87 1.19 11.68
C ASN A 93 -3.37 1.42 11.37
N THR A 94 -2.80 2.56 11.76
CA THR A 94 -1.37 2.83 11.56
C THR A 94 -0.47 1.85 12.32
N SER A 95 -0.80 1.50 13.56
CA SER A 95 0.00 0.55 14.35
C SER A 95 -0.17 -0.88 13.87
N ALA A 96 -1.37 -1.27 13.42
CA ALA A 96 -1.59 -2.56 12.77
C ALA A 96 -0.78 -2.69 11.47
N SER A 97 -0.82 -1.66 10.62
CA SER A 97 -0.03 -1.61 9.38
C SER A 97 1.48 -1.61 9.69
N ALA A 98 1.94 -0.75 10.61
CA ALA A 98 3.34 -0.69 11.00
C ALA A 98 3.85 -2.05 11.50
N ALA A 99 3.12 -2.72 12.40
CA ALA A 99 3.49 -4.03 12.91
C ALA A 99 3.58 -5.10 11.80
N ALA A 100 2.63 -5.11 10.86
CA ALA A 100 2.64 -6.07 9.75
C ALA A 100 3.85 -5.87 8.82
N TYR A 101 4.17 -4.62 8.47
CA TYR A 101 5.34 -4.32 7.63
C TYR A 101 6.66 -4.49 8.38
N ALA A 102 6.71 -4.20 9.69
CA ALA A 102 7.85 -4.48 10.56
C ALA A 102 8.18 -5.98 10.56
N ALA A 103 7.15 -6.81 10.80
CA ALA A 103 7.27 -8.27 10.77
C ALA A 103 7.74 -8.77 9.39
N ARG A 104 7.21 -8.19 8.30
CA ARG A 104 7.66 -8.53 6.93
C ARG A 104 9.12 -8.14 6.66
N ALA A 105 9.58 -7.05 7.26
CA ALA A 105 10.95 -6.57 7.15
C ALA A 105 11.94 -7.24 8.12
N GLY A 106 11.45 -8.01 9.10
CA GLY A 106 12.28 -8.67 10.11
C GLY A 106 12.88 -7.71 11.13
N ILE A 107 12.21 -6.59 11.40
CA ILE A 107 12.62 -5.60 12.41
C ILE A 107 11.53 -5.41 13.47
N PRO A 108 11.88 -5.18 14.74
CA PRO A 108 10.94 -4.90 15.82
C PRO A 108 10.19 -3.56 15.65
#